data_AF-A0A9N7P1P6-F1
#
_entry.id   AF-A0A9N7P1P6-F1
#
_cell.length_a   1.000
_cell.length_b   1.000
_cell.length_c   1.000
_cell.angle_alpha   90.00
_cell.angle_beta   90.00
_cell.angle_gamma   90.00
#
_symmetry.space_group_name_H-M   'P 1'
#
loop_
_entity.id
_entity.type
_entity.pdbx_description
1 polymer ?
#
loop_
_entity_poly.entity_id
_entity_poly.type
_entity_poly.pdbx_seq_one_letter_code
_entity_poly.pdbx_strand_id
1 'polypeptide(L)'
;MNFTDDDGHMKFEIRDSDGRTFTVLYNVSLKSATFSCKHFEMYGWLCRHVFVVLKDVNAEVIPSAHILSRWTKTAILNPMFCVVDSITDQCARIDDRKIMVNKLWSDIHLCVGLVETSMDRLVEFSKIIENHKHKLTTEQEVGPIGTKNHRFEMFVGTSVPQELNIHPPTKTNNKGSRKRIKSMKEQAIEKSVKKRRICKTCGERSGHNTRTCHKRHEWYVT
;
A
#
# COMPACT_ATOMS: atom_id res chain seq x y z
N MET A 1 11.71 -2.94 -40.43
CA MET A 1 10.72 -3.12 -41.52
C MET A 1 9.36 -3.03 -40.87
N ASN A 2 8.58 -2.02 -41.25
CA ASN A 2 7.28 -1.76 -40.67
C ASN A 2 6.25 -2.53 -41.49
N PHE A 3 5.49 -3.40 -40.84
CA PHE A 3 4.41 -4.15 -41.47
C PHE A 3 3.10 -3.48 -41.08
N THR A 4 2.33 -3.09 -42.09
CA THR A 4 0.92 -2.72 -41.97
C THR A 4 0.09 -3.96 -42.26
N ASP A 5 -0.64 -4.45 -41.28
CA ASP A 5 -1.70 -5.45 -41.50
C ASP A 5 -2.95 -4.77 -42.09
N ASP A 6 -3.80 -5.54 -42.79
CA ASP A 6 -5.07 -5.07 -43.40
C ASP A 6 -6.03 -4.40 -42.39
N ASP A 7 -5.80 -4.60 -41.08
CA ASP A 7 -6.56 -4.00 -39.98
C ASP A 7 -6.07 -2.60 -39.54
N GLY A 8 -5.15 -1.96 -40.28
CA GLY A 8 -4.68 -0.60 -39.99
C GLY A 8 -3.74 -0.48 -38.77
N HIS A 9 -3.12 -1.60 -38.39
CA HIS A 9 -2.14 -1.66 -37.31
C HIS A 9 -0.71 -1.69 -37.88
N MET A 10 0.14 -0.80 -37.36
CA MET A 10 1.58 -0.80 -37.59
C MET A 10 2.29 -1.52 -36.45
N LYS A 11 3.08 -2.55 -36.77
CA LYS A 11 3.88 -3.28 -35.79
C LYS A 11 5.32 -2.77 -35.74
N PHE A 12 5.81 -2.50 -34.53
CA PHE A 12 7.17 -2.05 -34.24
C PHE A 12 7.86 -3.03 -33.28
N GLU A 13 9.14 -3.31 -33.54
CA GLU A 13 10.00 -4.06 -32.64
C GLU A 13 11.12 -3.15 -32.12
N ILE A 14 11.14 -2.95 -30.80
CA ILE A 14 12.04 -2.02 -30.14
C ILE A 14 12.98 -2.80 -29.25
N ARG A 15 14.28 -2.69 -29.52
CA ARG A 15 15.32 -3.29 -28.70
C ARG A 15 15.84 -2.28 -27.68
N ASP A 16 15.83 -2.67 -26.43
CA ASP A 16 16.32 -1.88 -25.32
C ASP A 16 17.83 -2.02 -25.12
N SER A 17 18.41 -1.14 -24.30
CA SER A 17 19.85 -1.18 -23.95
C SER A 17 20.28 -2.50 -23.29
N ASP A 18 19.39 -3.14 -22.53
CA ASP A 18 19.59 -4.45 -21.91
C ASP A 18 19.49 -5.63 -22.90
N GLY A 19 19.30 -5.37 -24.20
CA GLY A 19 19.13 -6.39 -25.24
C GLY A 19 17.72 -7.02 -25.29
N ARG A 20 16.80 -6.59 -24.42
CA ARG A 20 15.39 -7.04 -24.44
C ARG A 20 14.64 -6.41 -25.60
N THR A 21 13.84 -7.20 -26.31
CA THR A 21 12.99 -6.74 -27.41
C THR A 21 11.54 -6.61 -26.95
N PHE A 22 10.91 -5.50 -27.30
CA PHE A 22 9.51 -5.20 -27.01
C PHE A 22 8.75 -4.96 -28.31
N THR A 23 7.48 -5.37 -28.34
CA THR A 23 6.59 -5.17 -29.48
C THR A 23 5.61 -4.06 -29.15
N VAL A 24 5.41 -3.15 -30.09
CA VAL A 24 4.38 -2.11 -30.03
C VAL A 24 3.49 -2.25 -31.26
N LEU A 25 2.18 -2.32 -31.03
CA LEU A 25 1.19 -2.29 -32.11
C LEU A 25 0.50 -0.93 -32.04
N TYR A 26 0.62 -0.15 -33.11
CA TYR A 26 0.01 1.17 -33.22
C TYR A 26 -1.15 1.12 -34.22
N ASN A 27 -2.36 1.39 -33.74
CA ASN A 27 -3.54 1.58 -34.57
C ASN A 27 -3.59 3.03 -35.06
N VAL A 28 -3.43 3.22 -36.37
CA VAL A 28 -3.38 4.55 -36.98
C VAL A 28 -4.75 5.26 -36.87
N SER A 29 -5.83 4.52 -37.13
CA SER A 29 -7.21 5.04 -37.15
C SER A 29 -7.69 5.52 -35.79
N LEU A 30 -7.45 4.73 -34.75
CA LEU A 30 -7.84 5.03 -33.36
C LEU A 30 -6.80 5.86 -32.63
N LYS A 31 -5.65 6.13 -33.27
CA LYS A 31 -4.45 6.70 -32.64
C LYS A 31 -4.11 5.97 -31.34
N SER A 32 -4.24 4.65 -31.29
CA SER A 32 -4.09 3.89 -30.05
C SER A 32 -2.92 2.93 -30.16
N ALA A 33 -2.19 2.72 -29.08
CA ALA A 33 -1.02 1.88 -29.05
C ALA A 33 -1.13 0.81 -27.95
N THR A 34 -0.75 -0.42 -28.27
CA THR A 34 -0.62 -1.51 -27.29
C THR A 34 0.82 -1.96 -27.21
N PHE A 35 1.26 -2.35 -26.01
CA PHE A 35 2.68 -2.55 -25.71
C PHE A 35 2.91 -3.87 -24.98
N SER A 36 3.92 -4.64 -25.40
CA SER A 36 4.27 -5.89 -24.71
C SER A 36 4.86 -5.67 -23.32
N CYS A 37 5.39 -4.48 -23.02
CA CYS A 37 5.99 -4.16 -21.72
C CYS A 37 4.98 -3.93 -20.59
N LYS A 38 3.68 -3.79 -20.90
CA LYS A 38 2.57 -3.59 -19.95
C LYS A 38 2.71 -2.44 -18.94
N HIS A 39 3.61 -1.49 -19.21
CA HIS A 39 3.90 -0.39 -18.29
C HIS A 39 2.70 0.56 -18.13
N PHE A 40 1.94 0.78 -19.21
CA PHE A 40 0.74 1.61 -19.16
C PHE A 40 -0.38 0.90 -18.39
N GLU A 41 -0.56 -0.40 -18.59
CA GLU A 41 -1.55 -1.18 -17.85
C GLU A 41 -1.21 -1.31 -16.36
N MET A 42 0.08 -1.41 -16.01
CA MET A 42 0.54 -1.57 -14.62
C MET A 42 0.63 -0.25 -13.85
N TYR A 43 1.14 0.79 -14.50
CA TYR A 43 1.46 2.06 -13.82
C TYR A 43 0.69 3.23 -14.40
N GLY A 44 -0.12 3.04 -15.44
CA GLY A 44 -0.88 4.12 -16.07
C GLY A 44 0.00 5.23 -16.64
N TRP A 45 1.23 4.91 -17.03
CA TRP A 45 2.18 5.81 -17.68
C TRP A 45 2.68 5.19 -18.97
N LEU A 46 2.92 6.04 -19.96
CA LEU A 46 3.55 5.61 -21.21
C LEU A 46 5.00 5.21 -20.97
N CYS A 47 5.40 4.04 -21.46
CA CYS A 47 6.78 3.59 -21.41
C CYS A 47 7.66 4.33 -22.43
N ARG A 48 8.99 4.30 -22.25
CA ARG A 48 9.94 4.82 -23.26
C ARG A 48 9.71 4.24 -24.67
N HIS A 49 9.28 2.98 -24.77
CA HIS A 49 9.09 2.30 -26.06
C HIS A 49 7.98 2.95 -26.90
N VAL A 50 6.90 3.44 -26.28
CA VAL A 50 5.84 4.12 -27.05
C VAL A 50 6.31 5.45 -27.61
N PHE A 51 7.17 6.18 -26.89
CA PHE A 51 7.64 7.48 -27.34
C PHE A 51 8.49 7.37 -28.60
N VAL A 52 9.22 6.26 -28.76
CA VAL A 52 9.92 5.94 -30.00
C VAL A 52 8.92 5.75 -31.15
N VAL A 53 7.86 4.97 -30.94
CA VAL A 53 6.83 4.75 -31.97
C VAL A 53 6.09 6.03 -32.33
N LEU A 54 5.66 6.82 -31.34
CA LEU A 54 4.96 8.09 -31.57
C LEU A 54 5.83 9.06 -32.38
N LYS A 55 7.14 9.07 -32.15
CA LYS A 55 8.09 9.86 -32.94
C LYS A 55 8.19 9.35 -34.38
N ASP A 56 8.26 8.04 -34.59
CA ASP A 56 8.35 7.44 -35.93
C ASP A 56 7.08 7.68 -36.76
N VAL A 57 5.89 7.68 -36.15
CA VAL A 57 4.63 8.00 -36.83
C VAL A 57 4.34 9.52 -36.89
N ASN A 58 5.31 10.34 -36.48
CA ASN A 58 5.21 11.80 -36.43
C ASN A 58 3.94 12.30 -35.69
N ALA A 59 3.59 11.66 -34.57
CA ALA A 59 2.47 12.08 -33.74
C ALA A 59 2.83 13.36 -32.99
N GLU A 60 2.13 14.46 -33.30
CA GLU A 60 2.32 15.76 -32.62
C GLU A 60 1.75 15.78 -31.19
N VAL A 61 0.79 14.89 -30.90
CA VAL A 61 0.08 14.84 -29.63
C VAL A 61 0.01 13.40 -29.13
N ILE A 62 0.21 13.23 -27.82
CA ILE A 62 -0.04 11.94 -27.17
C ILE A 62 -1.53 11.60 -27.33
N PRO A 63 -1.87 10.38 -27.78
CA PRO A 63 -3.27 10.01 -27.91
C PRO A 63 -4.04 10.10 -26.61
N SER A 64 -5.28 10.62 -26.68
CA SER A 64 -6.14 10.80 -25.52
C SER A 64 -6.45 9.49 -24.79
N ALA A 65 -6.52 8.37 -25.52
CA ALA A 65 -6.67 7.02 -24.95
C ALA A 65 -5.56 6.64 -23.96
N HIS A 66 -4.40 7.31 -24.02
CA HIS A 66 -3.23 7.07 -23.17
C HIS A 66 -3.02 8.17 -22.12
N ILE A 67 -3.94 9.13 -22.03
CA ILE A 67 -3.94 10.19 -21.02
C ILE A 67 -5.03 9.86 -20.00
N LEU A 68 -4.63 9.24 -18.88
CA LEU A 68 -5.57 8.90 -17.81
C LEU A 68 -6.01 10.15 -17.05
N SER A 69 -7.27 10.19 -16.62
CA SER A 69 -7.86 11.34 -15.90
C SER A 69 -7.03 11.76 -14.67
N ARG A 70 -6.41 10.82 -13.96
CA ARG A 70 -5.54 11.14 -12.82
C ARG A 70 -4.30 11.98 -13.18
N TRP A 71 -3.94 12.07 -14.47
CA TRP A 71 -2.82 12.85 -14.99
C TRP A 71 -3.23 14.14 -15.71
N THR A 72 -4.52 14.46 -15.74
CA THR A 72 -5.01 15.72 -16.30
C THR A 72 -5.08 16.80 -15.22
N LYS A 73 -5.14 18.07 -15.62
CA LYS A 73 -5.43 19.18 -14.67
C LYS A 73 -6.78 19.01 -13.98
N THR A 74 -7.70 18.26 -14.58
CA THR A 74 -9.01 17.93 -14.02
C THR A 74 -8.97 16.72 -13.09
N ALA A 75 -7.79 16.12 -12.81
CA ALA A 75 -7.64 15.04 -11.85
C ALA A 75 -8.14 15.42 -10.44
N ILE A 76 -8.07 16.70 -10.08
CA ILE A 76 -8.59 17.24 -8.81
C ILE A 76 -10.13 17.30 -8.77
N LEU A 77 -10.79 17.16 -9.93
CA LEU A 77 -12.25 17.18 -10.08
C LEU A 77 -12.85 15.79 -9.94
N ASN A 78 -12.06 14.75 -10.23
CA ASN A 78 -12.43 13.37 -9.99
C ASN A 78 -11.91 12.95 -8.61
N PRO A 79 -12.76 12.44 -7.70
CA PRO A 79 -12.29 11.92 -6.44
C PRO A 79 -11.16 10.93 -6.70
N MET A 80 -9.98 11.18 -6.10
CA MET A 80 -8.78 10.35 -6.24
C MET A 80 -9.02 8.87 -5.88
N PHE A 81 -10.16 8.60 -5.23
CA PHE A 81 -10.69 7.31 -4.83
C PHE A 81 -12.15 7.10 -5.27
N CYS A 82 -12.46 7.26 -6.55
CA CYS A 82 -13.56 6.48 -7.13
C CYS A 82 -13.00 5.15 -7.61
N VAL A 83 -12.82 4.19 -6.67
CA VAL A 83 -12.77 2.77 -7.04
C VAL A 83 -14.20 2.38 -7.37
N VAL A 84 -14.66 2.81 -8.55
CA VAL A 84 -15.87 2.25 -9.13
C VAL A 84 -15.38 1.04 -9.94
N ASP A 85 -15.64 -0.12 -9.35
CA ASP A 85 -15.48 -1.48 -9.85
C ASP A 85 -14.06 -2.05 -10.04
N SER A 86 -13.87 -3.20 -9.39
CA SER A 86 -12.70 -4.08 -9.40
C SER A 86 -11.46 -3.56 -8.67
N ILE A 87 -11.38 -3.85 -7.37
CA ILE A 87 -10.40 -4.81 -6.78
C ILE A 87 -10.49 -4.72 -5.25
N THR A 88 -10.59 -5.90 -4.63
CA THR A 88 -10.45 -6.23 -3.20
C THR A 88 -11.64 -6.02 -2.25
N ASP A 89 -12.36 -7.13 -2.09
CA ASP A 89 -13.04 -7.65 -0.90
C ASP A 89 -12.13 -7.74 0.36
N GLN A 90 -11.26 -6.75 0.58
CA GLN A 90 -10.30 -6.78 1.70
C GLN A 90 -9.70 -5.40 2.00
N CYS A 91 -10.55 -4.37 2.10
CA CYS A 91 -10.16 -3.10 2.72
C CYS A 91 -11.15 -2.77 3.84
N ALA A 92 -10.64 -2.76 5.07
CA ALA A 92 -11.36 -2.35 6.27
C ALA A 92 -12.13 -1.05 6.01
N ARG A 93 -13.45 -1.11 6.20
CA ARG A 93 -14.41 0.00 6.32
C ARG A 93 -13.80 1.35 5.95
N ILE A 94 -13.81 1.68 4.65
CA ILE A 94 -13.59 3.07 4.25
C ILE A 94 -14.69 3.87 4.95
N ASP A 95 -14.29 4.67 5.94
CA ASP A 95 -15.17 5.50 6.75
C ASP A 95 -16.05 6.35 5.81
N ASP A 96 -17.37 6.15 5.81
CA ASP A 96 -18.33 6.86 4.96
C ASP A 96 -18.14 8.38 5.04
N ARG A 97 -17.70 8.86 6.20
CA ARG A 97 -17.31 10.26 6.42
C ARG A 97 -16.14 10.69 5.54
N LYS A 98 -15.10 9.87 5.39
CA LYS A 98 -13.95 10.17 4.52
C LYS A 98 -14.37 10.24 3.05
N ILE A 99 -15.27 9.35 2.61
CA ILE A 99 -15.83 9.39 1.25
C ILE A 99 -16.58 10.71 1.05
N MET A 100 -17.45 11.08 2.00
CA MET A 100 -18.22 12.32 1.94
C MET A 100 -17.32 13.57 1.94
N VAL A 101 -16.29 13.61 2.78
CA VAL A 101 -15.32 14.72 2.84
C VAL A 101 -14.55 14.83 1.52
N ASN A 102 -14.09 13.72 0.95
CA ASN A 102 -13.38 13.73 -0.33
C ASN A 102 -14.28 14.19 -1.48
N LYS A 103 -15.55 13.77 -1.49
CA LYS A 103 -16.54 14.24 -2.45
C LYS A 103 -16.75 15.75 -2.32
N LEU A 104 -16.93 16.25 -1.10
CA LEU A 104 -17.10 17.68 -0.83
C LEU A 104 -15.90 18.50 -1.32
N TRP A 105 -14.67 18.04 -1.05
CA TRP A 105 -13.47 18.69 -1.58
C TRP A 105 -13.43 18.71 -3.10
N SER A 106 -13.79 17.59 -3.75
CA SER A 106 -13.83 17.50 -5.21
C SER A 106 -14.84 18.48 -5.81
N ASP A 107 -16.03 18.58 -5.21
CA ASP A 107 -17.08 19.53 -5.63
C ASP A 107 -16.62 20.99 -5.45
N ILE A 108 -15.95 21.32 -4.33
CA ILE A 108 -15.39 22.67 -4.11
C ILE A 108 -14.31 23.00 -5.14
N HIS A 109 -13.38 22.07 -5.40
CA HIS A 109 -12.35 22.27 -6.41
C HIS A 109 -12.93 22.45 -7.82
N LEU A 110 -14.01 21.72 -8.15
CA LEU A 110 -14.75 21.91 -9.40
C LEU A 110 -15.34 23.31 -9.50
N CYS A 111 -16.03 23.77 -8.47
CA CYS A 111 -16.58 25.12 -8.45
C CYS A 111 -15.47 26.17 -8.64
N VAL A 112 -14.33 26.03 -7.95
CA VAL A 112 -13.18 26.95 -8.12
C VAL A 112 -12.70 26.97 -9.57
N GLY A 113 -12.48 25.81 -10.20
CA GLY A 113 -12.05 25.75 -11.60
C GLY A 113 -13.06 26.34 -12.58
N LEU A 114 -14.37 26.22 -12.30
CA LEU A 114 -15.42 26.83 -13.14
C LEU A 114 -15.47 28.36 -13.01
N VAL A 115 -15.19 28.90 -11.82
CA VAL A 115 -15.25 30.36 -11.59
C VAL A 115 -13.92 31.07 -11.88
N GLU A 116 -12.78 30.38 -11.90
CA GLU A 116 -11.41 30.95 -12.00
C GLU A 116 -11.23 31.94 -13.15
N THR A 117 -11.95 31.78 -14.25
CA THR A 117 -11.83 32.62 -15.45
C THR A 117 -12.54 33.99 -15.34
N SER A 118 -13.33 34.22 -14.29
CA SER A 118 -14.11 35.45 -14.11
C SER A 118 -13.97 35.97 -12.69
N MET A 119 -13.43 37.19 -12.57
CA MET A 119 -13.26 37.86 -11.28
C MET A 119 -14.60 38.09 -10.56
N ASP A 120 -15.67 38.42 -11.29
CA ASP A 120 -17.00 38.62 -10.71
C ASP A 120 -17.53 37.32 -10.09
N ARG A 121 -17.42 36.19 -10.81
CA ARG A 121 -17.83 34.87 -10.32
C ARG A 121 -16.95 34.38 -9.16
N LEU A 122 -15.66 34.69 -9.18
CA LEU A 122 -14.73 34.40 -8.08
C LEU A 122 -15.13 35.15 -6.81
N VAL A 123 -15.42 36.45 -6.91
CA VAL A 123 -15.85 37.29 -5.77
C VAL A 123 -17.20 36.80 -5.24
N GLU A 124 -18.14 36.46 -6.11
CA GLU A 124 -19.44 35.91 -5.72
C GLU A 124 -19.30 34.58 -4.97
N PHE A 125 -18.53 33.64 -5.53
CA PHE A 125 -18.30 32.34 -4.90
C PHE A 125 -17.55 32.46 -3.57
N SER A 126 -16.57 33.36 -3.48
CA SER A 126 -15.86 33.65 -2.23
C SER A 126 -16.80 34.16 -1.13
N LYS A 127 -17.76 35.05 -1.48
CA LYS A 127 -18.76 35.53 -0.52
C LYS A 127 -19.67 34.41 -0.02
N ILE A 128 -20.05 33.48 -0.91
CA ILE A 128 -20.85 32.31 -0.53
C ILE A 128 -20.11 31.48 0.52
N ILE A 129 -18.82 31.17 0.30
CA ILE A 129 -18.01 30.40 1.25
C ILE A 129 -17.89 31.12 2.59
N GLU A 130 -17.56 32.42 2.60
CA GLU A 130 -17.44 33.18 3.85
C GLU A 130 -18.77 33.24 4.62
N ASN A 131 -19.91 33.40 3.92
CA ASN A 131 -21.22 33.36 4.55
C ASN A 131 -21.52 32.01 5.20
N HIS A 132 -21.18 30.89 4.53
CA HIS A 132 -21.36 29.56 5.10
C HIS A 132 -20.42 29.31 6.29
N LYS A 133 -19.16 29.77 6.21
CA LYS A 133 -18.20 29.71 7.31
C LYS A 133 -18.71 30.47 8.54
N HIS A 134 -19.24 31.67 8.37
CA HIS A 134 -19.85 32.42 9.47
C HIS A 134 -21.01 31.66 10.11
N LYS A 135 -21.95 31.10 9.33
CA LYS A 135 -23.07 30.30 9.87
C LYS A 135 -22.60 29.11 10.70
N LEU A 136 -21.64 28.33 10.19
CA LEU A 136 -21.08 27.18 10.88
C LEU A 136 -20.34 27.54 12.18
N THR A 137 -19.75 28.74 12.23
CA THR A 137 -19.01 29.21 13.42
C THR A 137 -19.96 29.77 14.48
N THR A 138 -20.99 30.52 14.08
CA THR A 138 -22.00 31.10 14.99
C THR A 138 -22.85 30.03 15.67
N GLU A 139 -23.19 28.94 14.98
CA GLU A 139 -23.91 27.79 15.58
C GLU A 139 -23.09 27.04 16.65
N GLN A 140 -21.77 27.26 16.70
CA GLN A 140 -20.86 26.60 17.64
C GLN A 140 -20.70 27.36 18.98
N GLU A 141 -21.13 28.63 19.07
CA GLU A 141 -20.96 29.48 20.26
C GLU A 141 -22.08 29.36 21.32
N VAL A 142 -23.12 28.55 21.09
CA VAL A 142 -24.28 28.42 22.01
C VAL A 142 -24.15 27.25 23.02
N GLY A 143 -23.08 26.46 22.95
CA GLY A 143 -22.81 25.42 23.95
C GLY A 143 -22.13 25.99 25.19
N PRO A 144 -22.45 25.50 26.43
CA PRO A 144 -21.67 25.89 27.60
C PRO A 144 -20.22 25.55 27.28
N ILE A 145 -19.30 26.51 27.47
CA ILE A 145 -17.87 26.31 27.31
C ILE A 145 -17.51 25.13 28.21
N GLY A 146 -17.43 23.94 27.60
CA GLY A 146 -16.99 22.75 28.30
C GLY A 146 -15.68 23.11 28.96
N THR A 147 -15.55 22.80 30.25
CA THR A 147 -14.31 23.00 31.00
C THR A 147 -13.14 22.46 30.17
N LYS A 148 -11.91 22.98 30.37
CA LYS A 148 -10.73 22.47 29.63
C LYS A 148 -10.71 20.94 29.58
N ASN A 149 -11.14 20.29 30.67
CA ASN A 149 -11.32 18.85 30.78
C ASN A 149 -12.31 18.28 29.76
N HIS A 150 -13.52 18.82 29.61
CA HIS A 150 -14.48 18.39 28.59
C HIS A 150 -13.90 18.45 27.15
N ARG A 151 -13.05 19.44 26.85
CA ARG A 151 -12.39 19.52 25.53
C ARG A 151 -11.40 18.37 25.33
N PHE A 152 -10.67 17.99 26.37
CA PHE A 152 -9.77 16.83 26.32
C PHE A 152 -10.55 15.51 26.25
N GLU A 153 -11.62 15.35 27.03
CA GLU A 153 -12.45 14.14 27.00
C GLU A 153 -13.09 13.93 25.63
N MET A 154 -13.52 15.00 24.95
CA MET A 154 -14.07 14.93 23.59
C MET A 154 -13.01 14.56 22.53
N PHE A 155 -11.75 14.97 22.73
CA PHE A 155 -10.64 14.62 21.84
C PHE A 155 -10.18 13.16 22.03
N VAL A 156 -10.09 12.71 23.29
CA VAL A 156 -9.60 11.37 23.66
C VAL A 156 -10.72 10.32 23.61
N GLY A 157 -11.99 10.74 23.62
CA GLY A 157 -13.16 9.87 23.58
C GLY A 157 -13.41 9.11 24.88
N THR A 158 -12.78 9.53 25.98
CA THR A 158 -12.87 8.90 27.29
C THR A 158 -12.86 9.96 28.38
N SER A 159 -13.76 9.85 29.36
CA SER A 159 -13.76 10.71 30.54
C SER A 159 -12.68 10.30 31.52
N VAL A 160 -12.21 11.25 32.33
CA VAL A 160 -11.20 10.96 33.37
C VAL A 160 -11.84 10.07 34.45
N PRO A 161 -11.28 8.88 34.76
CA PRO A 161 -11.77 8.04 35.84
C PRO A 161 -11.66 8.76 37.19
N GLN A 162 -12.66 8.58 38.08
CA GLN A 162 -12.64 9.18 39.43
C GLN A 162 -11.47 8.67 40.29
N GLU A 163 -10.99 7.45 40.03
CA GLU A 163 -9.81 6.87 40.68
C GLU A 163 -8.75 6.50 39.64
N LEU A 164 -7.54 7.05 39.81
CA LEU A 164 -6.37 6.74 38.99
C LEU A 164 -5.45 5.77 39.74
N ASN A 165 -5.54 4.49 39.42
CA ASN A 165 -4.55 3.50 39.86
C ASN A 165 -3.38 3.45 38.87
N ILE A 166 -2.36 4.29 39.12
CA ILE A 166 -1.15 4.34 38.30
C ILE A 166 -0.17 3.26 38.78
N HIS A 167 -0.08 2.16 38.04
CA HIS A 167 0.96 1.16 38.25
C HIS A 167 2.25 1.58 37.53
N PRO A 168 3.44 1.27 38.09
CA PRO A 168 4.68 1.39 37.36
C PRO A 168 4.58 0.61 36.04
N PRO A 169 5.09 1.15 34.91
CA PRO A 169 5.12 0.40 33.66
C PRO A 169 5.83 -0.92 33.89
N THR A 170 5.27 -1.99 33.34
CA THR A 170 5.87 -3.33 33.43
C THR A 170 7.31 -3.24 32.96
N LYS A 171 8.26 -3.74 33.76
CA LYS A 171 9.68 -3.75 33.36
C LYS A 171 9.82 -4.57 32.08
N THR A 172 10.00 -3.90 30.95
CA THR A 172 10.28 -4.52 29.65
C THR A 172 11.77 -4.44 29.34
N ASN A 173 12.29 -5.44 28.63
CA ASN A 173 13.67 -5.41 28.15
C ASN A 173 13.76 -4.52 26.89
N ASN A 174 14.16 -3.27 27.08
CA ASN A 174 14.33 -2.28 26.00
C ASN A 174 15.59 -2.47 25.14
N LYS A 175 16.51 -3.35 25.56
CA LYS A 175 17.75 -3.70 24.83
C LYS A 175 17.69 -5.11 24.26
N GLY A 176 16.66 -5.41 23.46
CA GLY A 176 16.50 -6.69 22.76
C GLY A 176 16.73 -7.91 23.64
N SER A 177 17.00 -9.06 23.03
CA SER A 177 17.54 -10.19 23.78
C SER A 177 19.01 -9.91 24.08
N ARG A 178 19.39 -9.79 25.36
CA ARG A 178 20.82 -9.74 25.76
C ARG A 178 21.58 -11.03 25.46
N LYS A 179 20.91 -12.06 24.94
CA LYS A 179 21.54 -13.32 24.52
C LYS A 179 22.15 -13.12 23.14
N ARG A 180 23.43 -13.49 23.00
CA ARG A 180 24.13 -13.55 21.71
C ARG A 180 23.33 -14.36 20.70
N ILE A 181 23.08 -13.79 19.52
CA ILE A 181 22.47 -14.49 18.39
C ILE A 181 23.53 -15.45 17.83
N LYS A 182 23.23 -16.75 17.79
CA LYS A 182 24.14 -17.76 17.21
C LYS A 182 24.06 -17.74 15.69
N SER A 183 25.19 -17.89 15.02
CA SER A 183 25.22 -18.03 13.55
C SER A 183 24.65 -19.37 13.09
N MET A 184 24.23 -19.45 11.81
CA MET A 184 23.79 -20.73 11.22
C MET A 184 24.86 -21.83 11.35
N LYS A 185 26.15 -21.47 11.24
CA LYS A 185 27.28 -22.39 11.43
C LYS A 185 27.37 -22.89 12.87
N GLU A 186 27.27 -21.99 13.86
CA GLU A 186 27.28 -22.37 15.28
C GLU A 186 26.11 -23.31 15.62
N GLN A 187 24.91 -23.04 15.10
CA GLN A 187 23.74 -23.90 15.29
C GLN A 187 23.91 -25.28 14.63
N ALA A 188 24.50 -25.33 13.44
CA ALA A 188 24.76 -26.58 12.74
C ALA A 188 25.80 -27.44 13.48
N ILE A 189 26.86 -26.83 14.02
CA ILE A 189 27.89 -27.53 14.81
C ILE A 189 27.26 -28.15 16.06
N GLU A 190 26.46 -27.39 16.83
CA GLU A 190 25.79 -27.89 18.03
C GLU A 190 24.85 -29.07 17.71
N LYS A 191 24.10 -28.99 16.61
CA LYS A 191 23.21 -30.08 16.15
C LYS A 191 23.98 -31.30 15.65
N SER A 192 25.19 -31.11 15.13
CA SER A 192 26.03 -32.19 14.60
C SER A 192 26.68 -33.05 15.69
N VAL A 193 26.70 -32.58 16.94
CA VAL A 193 27.23 -33.36 18.08
C VAL A 193 26.34 -34.59 18.31
N LYS A 194 26.81 -35.76 17.86
CA LYS A 194 26.12 -37.03 18.03
C LYS A 194 25.94 -37.33 19.52
N LYS A 195 24.70 -37.25 20.00
CA LYS A 195 24.35 -37.68 21.36
C LYS A 195 24.58 -39.19 21.47
N ARG A 196 25.46 -39.61 22.38
CA ARG A 196 25.64 -41.04 22.72
C ARG A 196 24.28 -41.63 23.10
N ARG A 197 23.97 -42.82 22.57
CA ARG A 197 22.72 -43.53 22.85
C ARG A 197 22.66 -43.91 24.33
N ILE A 198 21.48 -43.79 24.93
CA ILE A 198 21.22 -44.25 26.30
C ILE A 198 20.81 -45.73 26.24
N CYS A 199 21.43 -46.57 27.05
CA CYS A 199 21.03 -47.96 27.20
C CYS A 199 19.67 -48.02 27.92
N LYS A 200 18.67 -48.71 27.35
CA LYS A 200 17.34 -48.82 27.96
C LYS A 200 17.32 -49.70 29.23
N THR A 201 18.34 -50.51 29.44
CA THR A 201 18.40 -51.46 30.56
C THR A 201 19.04 -50.84 31.80
N CYS A 202 20.17 -50.12 31.66
CA CYS A 202 20.86 -49.50 32.78
C CYS A 202 20.73 -47.97 32.84
N GLY A 203 20.16 -47.33 31.82
CA GLY A 203 20.01 -45.87 31.76
C GLY A 203 21.29 -45.09 31.47
N GLU A 204 22.43 -45.76 31.31
CA GLU A 204 23.71 -45.10 31.10
C GLU A 204 23.95 -44.69 29.65
N ARG A 205 24.73 -43.61 29.48
CA ARG A 205 25.14 -43.08 28.18
C ARG A 205 26.56 -43.52 27.80
N SER A 206 26.85 -44.79 28.03
CA SER A 206 28.18 -45.42 27.95
C SER A 206 28.49 -46.10 26.61
N GLY A 207 27.63 -45.97 25.60
CA GLY A 207 27.93 -46.42 24.23
C GLY A 207 27.61 -47.89 23.91
N HIS A 208 27.02 -48.62 24.85
CA HIS A 208 26.49 -49.96 24.65
C HIS A 208 24.95 -49.93 24.46
N ASN A 209 24.36 -51.05 24.02
CA ASN A 209 22.91 -51.18 23.85
C ASN A 209 22.33 -52.22 24.84
N THR A 210 21.00 -52.33 24.92
CA THR A 210 20.31 -53.29 25.80
C THR A 210 20.81 -54.72 25.65
N ARG A 211 21.16 -55.17 24.44
CA ARG A 211 21.63 -56.55 24.18
C ARG A 211 23.02 -56.82 24.75
N THR A 212 23.83 -55.77 24.86
CA THR A 212 25.23 -55.78 25.32
C THR A 212 25.40 -55.15 26.70
N CYS A 213 24.29 -54.92 27.41
CA CYS A 213 24.30 -54.30 28.73
C CYS A 213 24.72 -55.32 29.80
N HIS A 214 25.69 -54.94 30.64
CA HIS A 214 26.16 -55.78 31.74
C HIS A 214 25.06 -56.05 32.79
N LYS A 215 24.11 -55.12 33.00
CA LYS A 215 22.95 -55.32 33.90
C LYS A 215 21.83 -56.20 33.30
N ARG A 216 22.03 -56.77 32.11
CA ARG A 216 21.01 -57.61 31.47
C ARG A 216 20.84 -58.97 32.17
N HIS A 217 21.90 -59.49 32.78
CA HIS A 217 21.90 -60.82 33.41
C HIS A 217 21.36 -60.85 34.84
N GLU A 218 21.06 -59.69 35.44
CA GLU A 218 20.53 -59.59 36.81
C GLU A 218 19.03 -59.95 36.91
N TRP A 219 18.34 -60.19 35.80
CA TRP A 219 16.90 -60.48 35.76
C TRP A 219 16.53 -61.98 35.75
N TYR A 220 17.52 -62.89 35.76
CA TYR A 220 17.31 -64.35 35.71
C TYR A 220 17.83 -65.08 36.95
N VAL A 221 17.88 -64.41 38.11
CA VAL A 221 18.19 -65.05 39.39
C VAL A 221 17.11 -64.69 40.42
N THR A 222 15.95 -65.32 40.25
CA THR A 222 14.96 -65.66 41.30
C THR A 222 14.27 -66.93 40.88
#